data_AF-A0A6V7CNR6-F1
#
_entry.id   AF-A0A6V7CNR6-F1
#
_cell.length_a   1.000
_cell.length_b   1.000
_cell.length_c   1.000
_cell.angle_alpha   90.00
_cell.angle_beta   90.00
_cell.angle_gamma   90.00
#
_symmetry.space_group_name_H-M   'P 1'
#
loop_
_entity.id
_entity.type
_entity.pdbx_description
1 polymer ?
#
loop_
_entity_poly.entity_id
_entity_poly.type
_entity_poly.pdbx_seq_one_letter_code
_entity_poly.pdbx_strand_id
1 'polypeptide(L)'
;MATARRKAGGLDASSYGSWYAALVDLSLRMGGLGWRNVLCDTAFVASPHEGRPADGDMDALATRWPAWHARLANFLMHDPLRAQRDQLAQLLADLPPPDPQRRLFDA
;
A
#
# COMPACT_ATOMS: atom_id res chain seq x y z
N MET A 1 12.57 -4.41 15.26
CA MET A 1 11.61 -3.70 14.39
C MET A 1 11.67 -2.18 14.52
N ALA A 2 11.75 -1.57 15.72
CA ALA A 2 11.77 -0.11 15.86
C ALA A 2 13.04 0.62 15.34
N THR A 3 14.14 -0.10 15.09
CA THR A 3 15.43 0.51 14.71
C THR A 3 15.44 1.09 13.30
N ALA A 4 14.82 0.43 12.32
CA ALA A 4 14.82 0.89 10.93
C ALA A 4 13.96 2.15 10.75
N ARG A 5 12.74 2.16 11.31
CA ARG A 5 11.86 3.35 11.30
C ARG A 5 12.50 4.54 12.01
N ARG A 6 13.16 4.30 13.17
CA ARG A 6 13.89 5.36 13.88
C ARG A 6 15.07 5.89 13.05
N LYS A 7 15.85 5.01 12.44
CA LYS A 7 16.96 5.40 11.54
C LYS A 7 16.49 6.20 10.32
N ALA A 8 15.29 5.90 9.81
CA ALA A 8 14.70 6.68 8.74
C ALA A 8 14.20 8.07 9.20
N GLY A 9 14.00 8.31 10.50
CA GLY A 9 13.45 9.55 11.03
C GLY A 9 11.94 9.52 11.31
N GLY A 10 11.30 8.34 11.24
CA GLY A 10 9.86 8.21 11.49
C GLY A 10 8.97 8.74 10.37
N LEU A 11 7.68 8.82 10.64
CA LEU A 11 6.68 9.34 9.69
C LEU A 11 6.74 10.87 9.69
N ASP A 12 6.81 11.49 8.52
CA ASP A 12 6.83 12.95 8.38
C ASP A 12 5.40 13.49 8.30
N ALA A 13 4.82 13.79 9.46
CA ALA A 13 3.48 14.36 9.56
C ALA A 13 3.47 15.91 9.48
N SER A 14 4.64 16.54 9.36
CA SER A 14 4.77 18.00 9.26
C SER A 14 4.79 18.48 7.81
N SER A 15 5.38 17.69 6.92
CA SER A 15 5.55 18.05 5.51
C SER A 15 4.40 17.57 4.62
N TYR A 16 3.56 16.65 5.10
CA TYR A 16 2.49 16.02 4.34
C TYR A 16 1.15 16.13 5.07
N GLY A 17 0.11 16.46 4.33
CA GLY A 17 -1.27 16.53 4.83
C GLY A 17 -1.95 15.17 4.93
N SER A 18 -1.41 14.14 4.26
CA SER A 18 -1.95 12.79 4.27
C SER A 18 -0.97 11.72 4.74
N TRP A 19 -1.53 10.65 5.31
CA TRP A 19 -0.81 9.41 5.56
C TRP A 19 -0.32 8.76 4.28
N TYR A 20 -1.05 8.93 3.17
CA TYR A 20 -0.66 8.41 1.87
C TYR A 20 0.74 8.90 1.49
N ALA A 21 0.95 10.22 1.52
CA ALA A 21 2.24 10.79 1.11
C ALA A 21 3.34 10.57 2.16
N ALA A 22 3.01 10.67 3.44
CA ALA A 22 3.98 10.43 4.51
C ALA A 22 4.52 8.97 4.52
N LEU A 23 3.67 7.98 4.20
CA LEU A 23 4.08 6.57 4.09
C LEU A 23 4.93 6.31 2.84
N VAL A 24 4.61 6.96 1.71
CA VAL A 24 5.45 6.90 0.50
C VAL A 24 6.84 7.47 0.80
N ASP A 25 6.93 8.65 1.40
CA ASP A 25 8.20 9.27 1.77
C ASP A 25 9.02 8.40 2.73
N LEU A 26 8.39 7.84 3.77
CA LEU A 26 9.06 6.92 4.70
C LEU A 26 9.60 5.68 3.97
N SER A 27 8.81 5.10 3.08
CA SER A 27 9.20 3.91 2.31
C SER A 27 10.40 4.19 1.39
N LEU A 28 10.45 5.39 0.80
CA LEU A 28 11.56 5.84 -0.04
C LEU A 28 12.83 6.12 0.78
N ARG A 29 12.70 6.78 1.94
CA ARG A 29 13.83 6.97 2.89
C ARG A 29 14.40 5.64 3.36
N MET A 30 13.54 4.69 3.69
CA MET A 30 13.97 3.34 4.07
C MET A 30 14.70 2.64 2.91
N GLY A 31 14.21 2.81 1.68
CA GLY A 31 14.90 2.35 0.47
C GLY A 31 16.30 2.94 0.30
N GLY A 32 16.44 4.25 0.50
CA GLY A 32 17.73 4.95 0.44
C GLY A 32 18.74 4.50 1.50
N LEU A 33 18.28 3.93 2.62
CA LEU A 33 19.11 3.34 3.68
C LEU A 33 19.42 1.85 3.46
N GLY A 34 19.08 1.29 2.29
CA GLY A 34 19.40 -0.07 1.90
C GLY A 34 18.35 -1.11 2.27
N TRP A 35 17.20 -0.71 2.84
CA TRP A 35 16.07 -1.63 3.03
C TRP A 35 15.26 -1.81 1.75
N ARG A 36 14.43 -2.85 1.71
CA ARG A 36 13.57 -3.17 0.58
C ARG A 36 12.11 -3.16 1.01
N ASN A 37 11.27 -2.48 0.23
CA ASN A 37 9.82 -2.59 0.34
C ASN A 37 9.39 -3.83 -0.46
N VAL A 38 8.65 -4.74 0.19
CA VAL A 38 8.25 -6.04 -0.37
C VAL A 38 6.76 -6.21 -0.12
N LEU A 39 6.03 -6.70 -1.13
CA LEU A 39 4.66 -7.15 -0.95
C LEU A 39 4.70 -8.62 -0.54
N CYS A 40 4.03 -8.93 0.58
CA CYS A 40 3.91 -10.31 1.06
C CYS A 40 2.75 -10.97 0.31
N ASP A 41 3.02 -12.03 -0.42
CA ASP A 41 2.04 -12.78 -1.22
C ASP A 41 1.10 -13.65 -0.37
N THR A 42 1.43 -13.89 0.91
CA THR A 42 0.62 -14.68 1.84
C THR A 42 -0.06 -13.84 2.94
N ALA A 43 0.05 -12.52 2.92
CA ALA A 43 -0.58 -11.65 3.91
C ALA A 43 -1.62 -10.73 3.26
N PHE A 44 -2.87 -10.89 3.66
CA PHE A 44 -4.01 -10.16 3.09
C PHE A 44 -4.56 -9.17 4.12
N VAL A 45 -4.75 -7.92 3.70
CA VAL A 45 -5.36 -6.87 4.51
C VAL A 45 -6.50 -6.27 3.71
N ALA A 46 -7.73 -6.41 4.21
CA ALA A 46 -8.88 -5.73 3.62
C ALA A 46 -8.87 -4.26 4.03
N SER A 47 -9.03 -3.36 3.06
CA SER A 47 -9.27 -1.94 3.31
C SER A 47 -10.52 -1.50 2.56
N PRO A 48 -11.55 -0.97 3.24
CA PRO A 48 -12.75 -0.47 2.58
C PRO A 48 -12.49 0.82 1.78
N HIS A 49 -11.37 1.49 2.05
CA HIS A 49 -11.01 2.75 1.41
C HIS A 49 -9.55 2.72 0.98
N GLU A 50 -9.26 3.31 -0.18
CA GLU A 50 -7.90 3.59 -0.60
C GLU A 50 -7.42 4.90 0.02
N GLY A 51 -6.16 4.91 0.49
CA GLY A 51 -5.52 6.14 0.95
C GLY A 51 -5.36 7.12 -0.21
N ARG A 52 -5.63 8.40 0.02
CA ARG A 52 -5.52 9.46 -1.00
C ARG A 52 -4.55 10.54 -0.53
N PRO A 53 -3.80 11.17 -1.45
CA PRO A 53 -3.02 12.35 -1.14
C PRO A 53 -3.95 13.50 -0.72
N ALA A 54 -3.48 14.36 0.19
CA ALA A 54 -4.09 15.66 0.42
C ALA A 54 -3.59 16.66 -0.65
N ASP A 55 -4.22 17.84 -0.70
CA ASP A 55 -3.82 18.89 -1.62
C ASP A 55 -2.33 19.26 -1.42
N GLY A 56 -1.58 19.33 -2.52
CA GLY A 56 -0.15 19.67 -2.52
C GLY A 56 0.82 18.53 -2.15
N ASP A 57 0.32 17.41 -1.62
CA ASP A 57 1.18 16.28 -1.21
C ASP A 57 1.96 15.67 -2.39
N MET A 58 1.30 15.55 -3.55
CA MET A 58 1.92 14.97 -4.74
C MET A 58 3.03 15.86 -5.30
N ASP A 59 2.88 17.18 -5.21
CA ASP A 59 3.92 18.14 -5.62
C ASP A 59 5.11 18.12 -4.65
N ALA A 60 4.83 18.03 -3.34
CA ALA A 60 5.86 17.87 -2.32
C ALA A 60 6.64 16.56 -2.50
N LEU A 61 5.95 15.45 -2.81
CA LEU A 61 6.58 14.17 -3.16
C LEU A 61 7.40 14.27 -4.45
N ALA A 62 6.88 14.88 -5.50
CA ALA A 62 7.59 15.05 -6.78
C ALA A 62 8.88 15.87 -6.59
N THR A 63 8.82 16.93 -5.80
CA THR A 63 9.96 17.80 -5.51
C THR A 63 11.03 17.06 -4.71
N ARG A 64 10.63 16.32 -3.67
CA ARG A 64 11.57 15.59 -2.80
C ARG A 64 12.13 14.32 -3.45
N TRP A 65 11.32 13.64 -4.26
CA TRP A 65 11.63 12.36 -4.89
C TRP A 65 11.31 12.38 -6.40
N PRO A 66 12.13 13.04 -7.24
CA PRO A 66 11.81 13.24 -8.66
C PRO A 66 11.56 11.96 -9.46
N ALA A 67 12.22 10.86 -9.10
CA ALA A 67 12.06 9.56 -9.77
C ALA A 67 10.85 8.74 -9.30
N TRP A 68 10.10 9.21 -8.29
CA TRP A 68 9.00 8.46 -7.67
C TRP A 68 7.92 8.07 -8.68
N HIS A 69 7.41 9.03 -9.45
CA HIS A 69 6.33 8.81 -10.41
C HIS A 69 6.69 7.76 -11.46
N ALA A 70 7.91 7.85 -12.03
CA ALA A 70 8.39 6.87 -12.99
C ALA A 70 8.51 5.47 -12.37
N ARG A 71 9.00 5.38 -11.13
CA ARG A 71 9.11 4.10 -10.41
C ARG A 71 7.74 3.48 -10.14
N LEU A 72 6.76 4.28 -9.70
CA LEU A 72 5.39 3.82 -9.46
C LEU A 72 4.75 3.35 -10.78
N ALA A 73 4.83 4.15 -11.84
CA ALA A 73 4.30 3.79 -13.15
C ALA A 73 4.91 2.46 -13.65
N ASN A 74 6.23 2.31 -13.54
CA ASN A 74 6.90 1.07 -13.92
C ASN A 74 6.39 -0.13 -13.11
N PHE A 75 6.20 0.03 -11.79
CA PHE A 75 5.67 -1.03 -10.93
C PHE A 75 4.25 -1.44 -11.33
N LEU A 76 3.37 -0.46 -11.59
CA LEU A 76 1.99 -0.70 -12.02
C LEU A 76 1.92 -1.37 -13.39
N MET A 77 2.77 -0.97 -14.34
CA MET A 77 2.83 -1.58 -15.67
C MET A 77 3.33 -3.03 -15.64
N HIS A 78 4.31 -3.34 -14.79
CA HIS A 78 4.82 -4.70 -14.63
C HIS A 78 3.87 -5.60 -13.84
N ASP A 79 3.03 -5.02 -12.97
CA ASP A 79 1.98 -5.70 -12.22
C ASP A 79 2.44 -7.03 -11.60
N PRO A 80 3.45 -7.02 -10.71
CA PRO A 80 4.08 -8.25 -10.23
C PRO A 80 3.14 -9.12 -9.38
N LEU A 81 1.97 -8.60 -9.00
CA LEU A 81 0.93 -9.33 -8.25
C LEU A 81 -0.21 -9.84 -9.14
N ARG A 82 -0.10 -9.73 -10.47
CA ARG A 82 -1.15 -10.18 -11.40
C ARG A 82 -1.63 -11.60 -11.10
N ALA A 83 -0.70 -12.56 -11.02
CA ALA A 83 -1.03 -13.96 -10.81
C ALA A 83 -1.78 -14.19 -9.48
N GLN A 84 -1.35 -13.56 -8.39
CA GLN A 84 -2.01 -13.68 -7.09
C GLN A 84 -3.40 -13.05 -7.09
N ARG A 85 -3.59 -11.91 -7.77
CA ARG A 85 -4.92 -11.29 -7.91
C ARG A 85 -5.86 -12.15 -8.74
N ASP A 86 -5.38 -12.73 -9.84
CA ASP A 86 -6.17 -13.61 -10.69
C ASP A 86 -6.59 -14.86 -9.90
N GLN A 87 -5.69 -15.46 -9.12
CA GLN A 87 -5.98 -16.56 -8.21
C GLN A 87 -7.02 -16.17 -7.15
N LEU A 88 -6.85 -15.01 -6.50
CA LEU A 88 -7.81 -14.53 -5.49
C LEU A 88 -9.19 -14.29 -6.10
N ALA A 89 -9.27 -13.69 -7.28
CA ALA A 89 -10.53 -13.46 -7.98
C ALA A 89 -11.23 -14.77 -8.31
N GLN A 90 -10.49 -15.79 -8.78
CA GLN A 90 -11.03 -17.12 -9.05
C GLN A 90 -11.56 -17.77 -7.76
N LEU A 91 -10.77 -17.77 -6.69
CA LEU A 91 -11.19 -18.35 -5.40
C LEU A 91 -12.43 -17.67 -4.83
N LEU A 92 -12.56 -16.35 -4.98
CA LEU A 92 -13.75 -15.60 -4.56
C LEU A 92 -14.98 -15.95 -5.42
N ALA A 93 -14.81 -16.18 -6.72
CA ALA A 93 -15.90 -16.58 -7.62
C ALA A 93 -16.38 -18.02 -7.35
N ASP A 94 -15.47 -18.89 -6.93
CA ASP A 94 -15.77 -20.30 -6.59
C ASP A 94 -16.34 -20.47 -5.18
N LEU A 95 -16.39 -19.41 -4.36
CA LEU A 95 -17.01 -19.49 -3.04
C LEU A 95 -18.49 -19.85 -3.19
N PRO A 96 -18.98 -20.85 -2.42
CA PRO A 96 -20.41 -21.11 -2.40
C PRO A 96 -21.15 -19.86 -1.93
N PRO A 97 -22.39 -19.65 -2.40
CA PRO A 97 -23.21 -18.53 -1.94
C PRO A 97 -23.24 -18.50 -0.41
N PRO A 98 -23.19 -17.31 0.22
CA PRO A 98 -23.17 -17.20 1.66
C PRO A 98 -24.36 -17.97 2.23
N ASP A 99 -24.07 -18.86 3.17
CA ASP A 99 -25.06 -19.75 3.78
C ASP A 99 -26.28 -18.91 4.21
N PRO A 100 -27.45 -19.10 3.57
CA PRO A 100 -28.65 -18.35 3.94
C PRO A 100 -29.01 -18.55 5.41
N GLN A 101 -28.56 -19.66 6.02
CA GLN A 101 -28.77 -19.97 7.41
C GLN A 101 -27.91 -19.14 8.38
N ARG A 102 -26.78 -18.57 7.95
CA ARG A 102 -26.02 -17.62 8.80
C ARG A 102 -26.80 -16.34 9.10
N ARG A 103 -27.58 -15.84 8.13
CA ARG A 103 -28.43 -14.65 8.33
C ARG A 103 -29.58 -14.87 9.31
N LEU A 104 -29.93 -16.12 9.64
CA LEU A 104 -30.96 -16.43 10.64
C LEU A 104 -30.48 -16.22 12.09
N PHE A 105 -29.17 -16.09 12.31
CA PHE A 105 -28.57 -15.95 13.65
C PHE A 105 -27.90 -14.60 13.90
N ASP A 106 -27.87 -13.72 12.90
CA ASP A 106 -27.45 -12.31 13.05
C ASP A 106 -28.66 -11.49 13.58
N ALA A 107 -29.04 -11.69 14.84
CA ALA A 107 -30.07 -10.96 15.57
C ALA A 107 -29.46 -10.14 16.72
#